data_AF-A0A1Q9VXC1-F1
#
_entry.id   AF-A0A1Q9VXC1-F1
#
_cell.length_a   1.000
_cell.length_b   1.000
_cell.length_c   1.000
_cell.angle_alpha   90.00
_cell.angle_beta   90.00
_cell.angle_gamma   90.00
#
_symmetry.space_group_name_H-M   'P 1'
#
loop_
_entity.id
_entity.type
_entity.pdbx_description
1 polymer ?
#
loop_
_entity_poly.entity_id
_entity_poly.type
_entity_poly.pdbx_seq_one_letter_code
_entity_poly.pdbx_strand_id
1 'polypeptide(L)'
;MPSYRVSLAVGVLHPGADPEAVLPGAADAARALTTVEAYDVGVVRGQARITVRFLADDDVAAHVVARAVEDGVRGHAATSDRRVTRRWGARWYPA
;
A
#
# COMPACT_ATOMS: atom_id res chain seq x y z
N MET A 1 4.20 6.34 17.62
CA MET A 1 4.34 5.56 16.39
C MET A 1 4.49 6.50 15.20
N PRO A 2 5.58 6.44 14.43
CA PRO A 2 5.71 7.18 13.17
C PRO A 2 4.64 6.76 12.14
N SER A 3 4.33 7.70 11.25
CA SER A 3 3.49 7.47 10.07
C SER A 3 4.36 6.96 8.92
N TYR A 4 3.92 5.88 8.31
CA TYR A 4 4.51 5.26 7.13
C TYR A 4 3.54 5.32 5.96
N ARG A 5 4.09 5.12 4.77
CA ARG A 5 3.34 5.02 3.53
C ARG A 5 3.96 3.95 2.66
N VAL A 6 3.14 2.97 2.28
CA VAL A 6 3.45 2.07 1.19
C VAL A 6 2.80 2.58 -0.09
N SER A 7 3.53 2.49 -1.20
CA SER A 7 2.98 2.70 -2.53
C SER A 7 3.40 1.55 -3.44
N LEU A 8 2.51 1.10 -4.31
CA LEU A 8 2.80 0.06 -5.29
C LEU A 8 2.02 0.32 -6.59
N ALA A 9 2.58 -0.10 -7.72
CA ALA A 9 1.88 -0.05 -8.99
C ALA A 9 0.95 -1.28 -9.12
N VAL A 10 -0.22 -1.04 -9.70
CA VAL A 10 -1.21 -2.07 -10.06
C VAL A 10 -1.07 -2.35 -11.54
N GLY A 11 -0.81 -3.62 -11.86
CA GLY A 11 -0.68 -4.12 -13.21
C GLY A 11 -1.99 -4.72 -13.73
N VAL A 12 -1.84 -5.79 -14.51
CA VAL A 12 -2.97 -6.52 -15.11
C VAL A 12 -3.81 -7.15 -14.01
N LEU A 13 -5.13 -6.95 -14.08
CA LEU A 13 -6.09 -7.64 -13.23
C LEU A 13 -6.11 -9.13 -13.55
N HIS A 14 -6.28 -9.97 -12.52
CA HIS A 14 -6.48 -11.39 -12.74
C HIS A 14 -7.82 -11.64 -13.45
N PRO A 15 -7.93 -12.74 -14.22
CA PRO A 15 -9.20 -13.11 -14.85
C PRO A 15 -10.33 -13.20 -13.83
N GLY A 16 -11.42 -12.47 -14.06
CA GLY A 16 -12.61 -12.46 -13.19
C GLY A 16 -12.45 -11.67 -11.89
N ALA A 17 -11.33 -10.97 -11.67
CA ALA A 17 -11.17 -10.10 -10.51
C ALA A 17 -12.07 -8.85 -10.64
N ASP A 18 -12.69 -8.46 -9.53
CA ASP A 18 -13.41 -7.19 -9.40
C ASP A 18 -12.39 -6.04 -9.26
N PRO A 19 -12.34 -5.08 -10.21
CA PRO A 19 -11.47 -3.91 -10.11
C PRO A 19 -11.72 -3.08 -8.86
N GLU A 20 -12.98 -2.99 -8.39
CA GLU A 20 -13.35 -2.15 -7.24
C GLU A 20 -12.85 -2.75 -5.92
N ALA A 21 -12.58 -4.05 -5.87
CA ALA A 21 -12.06 -4.74 -4.70
C ALA A 21 -10.55 -4.50 -4.47
N VAL A 22 -9.82 -4.01 -5.48
CA VAL A 22 -8.36 -3.85 -5.43
C VAL A 22 -7.89 -2.89 -4.32
N LEU A 23 -8.48 -1.69 -4.24
CA LEU A 23 -8.09 -0.70 -3.23
C LEU A 23 -8.58 -1.08 -1.82
N PRO A 24 -9.83 -1.54 -1.61
CA PRO A 24 -10.27 -2.11 -0.33
C PRO A 24 -9.37 -3.26 0.15
N GLY A 25 -9.02 -4.22 -0.72
CA GLY A 25 -8.14 -5.33 -0.37
C GLY A 25 -6.77 -4.88 0.15
N ALA A 26 -6.21 -3.83 -0.45
CA ALA A 26 -4.99 -3.19 0.04
C ALA A 26 -5.15 -2.58 1.45
N ALA A 27 -6.23 -1.82 1.65
CA ALA A 27 -6.48 -1.11 2.91
C ALA A 27 -6.84 -2.09 4.05
N ASP A 28 -7.64 -3.11 3.77
CA ASP A 28 -8.09 -4.09 4.76
C ASP A 28 -6.94 -4.98 5.22
N ALA A 29 -6.03 -5.36 4.31
CA ALA A 29 -4.80 -6.05 4.68
C ALA A 29 -3.92 -5.23 5.63
N ALA A 30 -3.84 -3.90 5.46
CA ALA A 30 -3.15 -3.04 6.42
C ALA A 30 -3.93 -2.92 7.75
N ARG A 31 -5.26 -2.76 7.70
CA ARG A 31 -6.11 -2.62 8.89
C ARG A 31 -6.05 -3.84 9.81
N ALA A 32 -5.82 -5.03 9.24
CA ALA A 32 -5.63 -6.25 10.01
C ALA A 32 -4.39 -6.20 10.92
N LEU A 33 -3.42 -5.33 10.62
CA LEU A 33 -2.13 -5.26 11.32
C LEU A 33 -1.94 -3.95 12.11
N THR A 34 -2.54 -2.85 11.65
CA THR A 34 -2.31 -1.53 12.26
C THR A 34 -3.40 -0.51 11.90
N THR A 35 -3.33 0.66 12.52
CA THR A 35 -4.18 1.82 12.18
C THR A 35 -3.81 2.36 10.79
N VAL A 36 -4.78 2.36 9.89
CA VAL A 36 -4.70 3.03 8.59
C VAL A 36 -5.18 4.47 8.74
N GLU A 37 -4.32 5.42 8.37
CA GLU A 37 -4.62 6.85 8.43
C GLU A 37 -5.31 7.36 7.16
N ALA A 38 -4.93 6.82 6.00
CA ALA A 38 -5.46 7.19 4.70
C ALA A 38 -5.10 6.14 3.64
N TYR A 39 -5.90 6.02 2.59
CA TYR A 39 -5.60 5.18 1.44
C TYR A 39 -6.25 5.78 0.19
N ASP A 40 -5.61 5.61 -0.96
CA ASP A 40 -6.08 6.16 -2.23
C ASP A 40 -5.48 5.37 -3.41
N VAL A 41 -6.10 5.49 -4.58
CA VAL A 41 -5.59 5.04 -5.86
C VAL A 41 -5.50 6.22 -6.83
N GLY A 42 -4.31 6.43 -7.39
CA GLY A 42 -4.07 7.48 -8.38
C GLY A 42 -3.43 6.93 -9.64
N VAL A 43 -3.21 7.82 -10.61
CA VAL A 43 -2.46 7.50 -11.84
C VAL A 43 -1.15 8.27 -11.84
N VAL A 44 -0.02 7.56 -11.93
CA VAL A 44 1.32 8.13 -11.96
C VAL A 44 2.03 7.62 -13.21
N ARG A 45 2.40 8.53 -14.13
CA ARG A 45 3.07 8.19 -15.41
C ARG A 45 2.32 7.11 -16.21
N GLY A 46 0.98 7.19 -16.23
CA GLY A 46 0.12 6.25 -16.96
C GLY A 46 -0.12 4.91 -16.25
N GLN A 47 0.40 4.71 -15.03
CA GLN A 47 0.18 3.48 -14.26
C GLN A 47 -0.69 3.76 -13.03
N ALA A 48 -1.65 2.87 -12.77
CA ALA A 48 -2.41 2.87 -11.52
C ALA A 48 -1.46 2.62 -10.34
N ARG A 49 -1.56 3.45 -9.30
CA ARG A 49 -0.73 3.35 -8.10
C ARG A 49 -1.59 3.50 -6.85
N ILE A 50 -1.55 2.46 -6.03
CA ILE A 50 -2.14 2.46 -4.70
C ILE A 50 -1.16 3.11 -3.74
N THR A 51 -1.71 3.89 -2.81
CA THR A 51 -0.98 4.44 -1.67
C THR A 51 -1.77 4.16 -0.40
N VAL A 52 -1.14 3.54 0.60
CA VAL A 52 -1.72 3.31 1.93
C VAL A 52 -0.81 3.93 2.99
N ARG A 53 -1.38 4.78 3.83
CA ARG A 53 -0.72 5.43 4.98
C ARG A 53 -1.17 4.78 6.28
N PHE A 54 -0.23 4.47 7.15
CA PHE A 54 -0.48 3.69 8.35
C PHE A 54 0.56 3.98 9.44
N LEU A 55 0.26 3.58 10.68
CA LEU A 55 1.20 3.67 11.80
C LEU A 55 2.04 2.39 11.94
N ALA A 56 3.30 2.50 12.31
CA ALA A 56 4.10 1.35 12.75
C ALA A 56 5.13 1.80 13.80
N ASP A 57 5.68 0.87 14.56
CA ASP A 57 6.66 1.18 15.60
C ASP A 57 8.05 1.48 15.02
N ASP A 58 8.44 0.71 14.02
CA ASP A 58 9.72 0.79 13.34
C ASP A 58 9.63 0.41 11.85
N ASP A 59 10.76 0.49 11.15
CA ASP A 59 10.83 0.23 9.71
C ASP A 59 10.58 -1.26 9.41
N VAL A 60 10.96 -2.18 10.31
CA VAL A 60 10.73 -3.62 10.15
C VAL A 60 9.23 -3.92 10.16
N ALA A 61 8.51 -3.42 11.17
CA ALA A 61 7.05 -3.53 11.25
C ALA A 61 6.37 -2.86 10.05
N ALA A 62 6.90 -1.72 9.56
CA ALA A 62 6.37 -1.07 8.38
C ALA A 62 6.51 -1.91 7.10
N HIS A 63 7.63 -2.63 6.94
CA HIS A 63 7.80 -3.55 5.81
C HIS A 63 6.88 -4.77 5.90
N VAL A 64 6.54 -5.25 7.10
CA VAL A 64 5.54 -6.32 7.30
C VAL A 64 4.16 -5.85 6.83
N VAL A 65 3.71 -4.67 7.26
CA VAL A 65 2.44 -4.09 6.79
C VAL A 65 2.46 -3.89 5.28
N ALA A 66 3.56 -3.37 4.72
CA ALA A 66 3.69 -3.15 3.29
C ALA A 66 3.62 -4.44 2.47
N ARG A 67 4.09 -5.57 3.01
CA ARG A 67 3.94 -6.90 2.38
C ARG A 67 2.48 -7.35 2.40
N ALA A 68 1.80 -7.25 3.54
CA ALA A 68 0.37 -7.58 3.62
C ALA A 68 -0.47 -6.76 2.64
N VAL A 69 -0.19 -5.46 2.50
CA VAL A 69 -0.85 -4.58 1.50
C VAL A 69 -0.60 -5.09 0.08
N GLU A 70 0.64 -5.43 -0.26
CA GLU A 70 0.98 -5.98 -1.58
C GLU A 70 0.26 -7.31 -1.83
N ASP A 71 0.21 -8.20 -0.84
CA ASP A 71 -0.48 -9.49 -0.94
C ASP A 71 -1.99 -9.32 -1.09
N GLY A 72 -2.60 -8.35 -0.40
CA GLY A 72 -4.01 -8.00 -0.56
C GLY A 72 -4.34 -7.52 -1.98
N VAL A 73 -3.45 -6.77 -2.62
CA VAL A 73 -3.60 -6.36 -4.03
C VAL A 73 -3.34 -7.53 -4.97
N ARG A 74 -2.37 -8.40 -4.65
CA ARG A 74 -2.03 -9.58 -5.47
C ARG A 74 -3.15 -10.61 -5.55
N GLY A 75 -4.11 -10.59 -4.63
CA GLY A 75 -5.36 -11.36 -4.77
C GLY A 75 -6.19 -10.95 -6.00
N HIS A 76 -5.99 -9.74 -6.52
CA HIS A 76 -6.81 -9.17 -7.60
C HIS A 76 -6.01 -8.78 -8.85
N ALA A 77 -4.73 -8.41 -8.71
CA ALA A 77 -3.93 -7.87 -9.80
C ALA A 77 -2.44 -8.17 -9.65
N ALA A 78 -1.70 -8.14 -10.76
CA ALA A 78 -0.24 -8.09 -10.70
C ALA A 78 0.23 -6.79 -10.02
N THR A 79 1.37 -6.85 -9.31
CA THR A 79 1.94 -5.68 -8.61
C THR A 79 3.40 -5.45 -8.98
N SER A 80 3.83 -4.20 -8.95
CA SER A 80 5.25 -3.83 -9.09
C SER A 80 5.62 -2.61 -8.25
N ASP A 81 6.91 -2.31 -8.18
CA ASP A 81 7.44 -1.04 -7.65
C ASP A 81 6.96 -0.68 -6.23
N ARG A 82 6.86 -1.69 -5.34
CA ARG A 82 6.54 -1.48 -3.93
C ARG A 82 7.63 -0.63 -3.29
N ARG A 83 7.24 0.49 -2.68
CA ARG A 83 8.10 1.40 -1.93
C ARG A 83 7.49 1.76 -0.60
N VAL A 84 8.29 1.68 0.46
CA VAL A 84 7.93 2.14 1.81
C VAL A 84 8.65 3.45 2.08
N THR A 85 7.93 4.40 2.68
CA THR A 85 8.50 5.66 3.14
C THR A 85 8.01 5.97 4.55
N ARG A 86 8.88 6.56 5.36
CA ARG A 86 8.56 7.07 6.69
C ARG A 86 8.39 8.58 6.65
N ARG A 87 7.41 9.10 7.39
CA ARG A 87 7.20 10.53 7.54
C ARG A 87 8.16 11.10 8.59
N TRP A 88 8.86 12.17 8.22
CA TRP A 88 9.66 12.99 9.13
C TRP A 88 9.27 14.46 8.95
N GLY A 89 8.56 15.02 9.94
CA GLY A 89 7.89 16.31 9.81
C GLY A 89 6.89 16.33 8.65
N ALA A 90 7.10 17.24 7.70
CA ALA A 90 6.28 17.35 6.48
C ALA A 90 6.80 16.50 5.30
N ARG A 91 7.93 15.80 5.46
CA ARG A 91 8.62 15.08 4.39
C ARG A 91 8.51 13.58 4.54
N TRP A 92 8.75 12.88 3.44
CA TRP A 92 8.75 11.42 3.37
C TRP A 92 10.11 10.94 2.89
N TYR A 93 10.70 10.00 3.63
CA TYR A 93 12.02 9.43 3.36
C TYR A 93 11.91 7.92 3.16
N PRO A 94 12.75 7.30 2.33
CA PRO A 94 12.83 5.85 2.24
C PRO A 94 13.02 5.22 3.62
N ALA A 95 12.31 4.12 3.85
CA ALA A 95 12.39 3.28 5.05
C ALA A 95 12.63 1.83 4.63
#